data_AF-A0A8J6UBY3-F1
#
_entry.id   AF-A0A8J6UBY3-F1
#
_cell.length_a   1.000
_cell.length_b   1.000
_cell.length_c   1.000
_cell.angle_alpha   90.00
_cell.angle_beta   90.00
_cell.angle_gamma   90.00
#
_symmetry.space_group_name_H-M   'P 1'
#
loop_
_entity.id
_entity.type
_entity.pdbx_description
1 polymer ?
#
loop_
_entity_poly.entity_id
_entity_poly.type
_entity_poly.pdbx_seq_one_letter_code
_entity_poly.pdbx_strand_id
1 'polypeptide(L)'
;MKILVCISHVPDTTSKINFTDGDTKFDTNGVQFVINPNDEFGLTRAMWFKEKQGANVTVVNVGGAETEPTLRKALAIGADAAIRVNAPATDGFSVAKQLANVVKEGGYDLVIAGRESIDYNGGMVPGMIAGLTNANFINNCIKLDIEGTSATATREIDGGKETVSTSLPLVIGTQKGIVEESDLRIPNMRGIMMARQKPLTVVDPVDTNTETTSVKFEKPAPKGAVKLVSADNLDELIDLLHNEAKVI
;
A
#
# COMPACT_ATOMS: atom_id res chain seq x y z
N MET A 1 -21.72 -3.18 6.10
CA MET A 1 -20.54 -3.61 5.32
C MET A 1 -19.33 -3.67 6.23
N LYS A 2 -18.60 -4.78 6.20
CA LYS A 2 -17.35 -5.02 6.95
C LYS A 2 -16.16 -4.86 6.01
N ILE A 3 -15.28 -3.91 6.32
CA ILE A 3 -14.13 -3.55 5.48
C ILE A 3 -12.83 -3.97 6.18
N LEU A 4 -11.94 -4.64 5.46
CA LEU A 4 -10.57 -4.88 5.86
C LEU A 4 -9.64 -3.97 5.06
N VAL A 5 -8.79 -3.20 5.73
CA VAL A 5 -7.75 -2.39 5.07
C VAL A 5 -6.38 -2.99 5.38
N CYS A 6 -5.66 -3.42 4.36
CA CYS A 6 -4.30 -3.93 4.48
C CYS A 6 -3.32 -2.75 4.54
N ILE A 7 -2.50 -2.71 5.59
CA ILE A 7 -1.57 -1.63 5.88
C ILE A 7 -0.14 -2.18 5.90
N SER A 8 0.73 -1.58 5.10
CA SER A 8 2.16 -1.88 5.03
C SER A 8 2.95 -0.88 5.87
N HIS A 9 4.00 -1.36 6.54
CA HIS A 9 4.93 -0.57 7.35
C HIS A 9 6.20 -0.36 6.54
N VAL A 10 6.34 0.82 5.94
CA VAL A 10 7.38 1.08 4.91
C VAL A 10 8.29 2.23 5.33
N PRO A 11 9.55 2.27 4.89
CA PRO A 11 10.42 3.43 5.06
C PRO A 11 9.81 4.69 4.44
N ASP A 12 9.94 5.82 5.12
CA ASP A 12 9.57 7.12 4.58
C ASP A 12 10.43 7.44 3.34
N THR A 13 9.84 8.04 2.31
CA THR A 13 10.51 8.36 1.04
C THR A 13 11.65 9.36 1.18
N THR A 14 11.72 10.08 2.30
CA THR A 14 12.83 10.97 2.64
C THR A 14 14.00 10.26 3.34
N SER A 15 13.83 8.99 3.72
CA SER A 15 14.85 8.20 4.41
C SER A 15 16.01 7.85 3.48
N LYS A 16 17.24 7.94 3.99
CA LYS A 16 18.42 7.46 3.26
C LYS A 16 18.48 5.94 3.31
N ILE A 17 18.46 5.30 2.15
CA ILE A 17 18.53 3.85 2.01
C ILE A 17 19.99 3.38 2.06
N ASN A 18 20.29 2.52 3.02
CA ASN A 18 21.58 1.84 3.17
C ASN A 18 21.36 0.34 3.40
N PHE A 19 22.42 -0.44 3.24
CA PHE A 19 22.42 -1.88 3.44
C PHE A 19 23.54 -2.28 4.41
N THR A 20 23.34 -3.39 5.11
CA THR A 20 24.28 -3.98 6.07
C THR A 20 24.59 -5.43 5.70
N ASP A 21 25.48 -6.07 6.47
CA ASP A 21 25.86 -7.48 6.30
C ASP A 21 26.29 -7.81 4.85
N GLY A 22 27.18 -7.00 4.28
CA GLY A 22 27.66 -7.18 2.91
C GLY A 22 26.56 -7.01 1.86
N ASP A 23 25.70 -6.02 2.06
CA ASP A 23 24.54 -5.70 1.22
C ASP A 23 23.47 -6.79 1.13
N THR A 24 23.34 -7.65 2.16
CA THR A 24 22.30 -8.69 2.22
C THR A 24 21.08 -8.27 3.03
N LYS A 25 21.15 -7.16 3.78
CA LYS A 25 20.06 -6.66 4.63
C LYS A 25 19.88 -5.16 4.50
N PHE A 26 18.64 -4.70 4.69
CA PHE A 26 18.32 -3.28 4.78
C PHE A 26 18.75 -2.71 6.13
N ASP A 27 19.37 -1.52 6.12
CA ASP A 27 19.74 -0.81 7.35
C ASP A 27 18.54 -0.02 7.88
N THR A 28 17.96 -0.47 8.98
CA THR A 28 16.82 0.20 9.62
C THR A 28 17.25 1.32 10.59
N ASN A 29 18.56 1.51 10.82
CA ASN A 29 19.03 2.48 11.80
C ASN A 29 18.76 3.92 11.36
N GLY A 30 17.99 4.65 12.18
CA GLY A 30 17.62 6.04 11.88
C GLY A 30 16.60 6.20 10.74
N VAL A 31 16.00 5.09 10.27
CA VAL A 31 14.93 5.11 9.27
C VAL A 31 13.60 5.38 9.96
N GLN A 32 12.87 6.37 9.46
CA GLN A 32 11.49 6.61 9.87
C GLN A 32 10.55 5.73 9.04
N PHE A 33 9.58 5.11 9.69
CA PHE A 33 8.58 4.28 9.03
C PHE A 33 7.20 4.93 9.06
N VAL A 34 6.43 4.71 8.00
CA VAL A 34 5.11 5.30 7.78
C VAL A 34 4.11 4.26 7.27
N ILE A 35 2.83 4.64 7.22
CA ILE A 35 1.82 3.90 6.46
C ILE A 35 2.19 4.07 4.98
N ASN A 36 2.20 2.98 4.22
CA ASN A 36 2.41 3.06 2.78
C ASN A 36 1.42 4.03 2.13
N PRO A 37 1.86 5.00 1.28
CA PRO A 37 0.98 6.04 0.77
C PRO A 37 -0.28 5.51 0.07
N ASN A 38 -0.15 4.48 -0.76
CA ASN A 38 -1.29 3.85 -1.45
C ASN A 38 -2.31 3.24 -0.47
N ASP A 39 -1.84 2.74 0.67
CA ASP A 39 -2.68 2.17 1.73
C ASP A 39 -3.39 3.29 2.51
N GLU A 40 -2.75 4.46 2.69
CA GLU A 40 -3.34 5.62 3.37
C GLU A 40 -4.52 6.23 2.58
N PHE A 41 -4.41 6.25 1.24
CA PHE A 41 -5.53 6.58 0.36
C PHE A 41 -6.70 5.59 0.52
N GLY A 42 -6.40 4.28 0.55
CA GLY A 42 -7.39 3.23 0.76
C GLY A 42 -8.07 3.31 2.12
N LEU A 43 -7.31 3.58 3.19
CA LEU A 43 -7.82 3.79 4.54
C LEU A 43 -8.77 4.99 4.59
N THR A 44 -8.40 6.08 3.93
CA THR A 44 -9.24 7.29 3.87
C THR A 44 -10.55 7.00 3.16
N ARG A 45 -10.53 6.24 2.06
CA ARG A 45 -11.77 5.79 1.40
C ARG A 45 -12.62 4.89 2.30
N ALA A 46 -12.00 4.00 3.06
CA ALA A 46 -12.71 3.17 4.05
C ALA A 46 -13.43 4.04 5.10
N MET A 47 -12.80 5.13 5.54
CA MET A 47 -13.40 6.07 6.50
C MET A 47 -14.64 6.76 5.92
N TRP A 48 -14.65 7.06 4.62
CA TRP A 48 -15.84 7.63 3.98
C TRP A 48 -17.02 6.64 3.97
N PHE A 49 -16.76 5.36 3.70
CA PHE A 49 -17.81 4.33 3.80
C PHE A 49 -18.31 4.19 5.24
N LYS A 50 -17.41 4.29 6.22
CA LYS A 50 -17.79 4.30 7.63
C LYS A 50 -18.74 5.45 7.97
N GLU A 51 -18.41 6.67 7.55
CA GLU A 51 -19.21 7.85 7.86
C GLU A 51 -20.53 7.93 7.09
N LYS A 52 -20.52 7.56 5.81
CA LYS A 52 -21.71 7.67 4.95
C LYS A 52 -22.64 6.47 5.05
N GLN A 53 -22.09 5.28 5.33
CA GLN A 53 -22.83 4.01 5.23
C GLN A 53 -22.74 3.17 6.52
N GLY A 54 -22.12 3.69 7.59
CA GLY A 54 -21.99 2.96 8.85
C GLY A 54 -21.11 1.71 8.75
N ALA A 55 -20.18 1.66 7.79
CA ALA A 55 -19.27 0.53 7.62
C ALA A 55 -18.36 0.34 8.86
N ASN A 56 -18.05 -0.92 9.18
CA ASN A 56 -17.08 -1.26 10.22
C ASN A 56 -15.72 -1.50 9.58
N VAL A 57 -14.68 -0.80 10.02
CA VAL A 57 -13.36 -0.81 9.38
C VAL A 57 -12.32 -1.44 10.29
N THR A 58 -11.79 -2.59 9.90
CA THR A 58 -10.63 -3.22 10.54
C THR A 58 -9.38 -2.96 9.70
N VAL A 59 -8.26 -2.65 10.32
CA VAL A 59 -6.95 -2.58 9.65
C VAL A 59 -6.13 -3.82 9.96
N VAL A 60 -5.33 -4.31 9.02
CA VAL A 60 -4.47 -5.47 9.20
C VAL A 60 -3.06 -5.21 8.68
N ASN A 61 -2.06 -5.72 9.39
CA ASN A 61 -0.66 -5.73 8.97
C ASN A 61 -0.05 -7.11 9.21
N VAL A 62 0.86 -7.54 8.33
CA VAL A 62 1.76 -8.67 8.55
C VAL A 62 3.11 -8.09 8.93
N GLY A 63 3.57 -8.36 10.15
CA GLY A 63 4.80 -7.77 10.68
C GLY A 63 5.04 -8.08 12.15
N GLY A 64 6.27 -7.83 12.61
CA GLY A 64 6.63 -7.95 14.02
C GLY A 64 6.11 -6.77 14.85
N ALA A 65 6.53 -6.70 16.12
CA ALA A 65 6.05 -5.68 17.05
C ALA A 65 6.43 -4.25 16.62
N GLU A 66 7.47 -4.10 15.80
CA GLU A 66 7.92 -2.84 15.21
C GLU A 66 6.86 -2.15 14.34
N THR A 67 5.87 -2.88 13.82
CA THR A 67 4.82 -2.33 12.97
C THR A 67 3.61 -1.81 13.75
N GLU A 68 3.52 -2.09 15.05
CA GLU A 68 2.39 -1.67 15.89
C GLU A 68 2.17 -0.14 15.90
N PRO A 69 3.21 0.72 15.95
CA PRO A 69 3.02 2.17 15.82
C PRO A 69 2.26 2.58 14.54
N THR A 70 2.49 1.90 13.42
CA THR A 70 1.79 2.13 12.15
C THR A 70 0.32 1.75 12.25
N LEU A 71 0.01 0.59 12.85
CA LEU A 71 -1.39 0.20 13.14
C LEU A 71 -2.07 1.19 14.10
N ARG A 72 -1.36 1.67 15.12
CA ARG A 72 -1.87 2.68 16.06
C ARG A 72 -2.15 4.00 15.36
N LYS A 73 -1.33 4.42 14.39
CA LYS A 73 -1.62 5.57 13.53
C LYS A 73 -2.92 5.35 12.75
N ALA A 74 -3.11 4.19 12.12
CA ALA A 74 -4.34 3.88 11.38
C ALA A 74 -5.60 3.84 12.28
N LEU A 75 -5.48 3.33 13.50
CA LEU A 75 -6.53 3.39 14.54
C LEU A 75 -6.83 4.84 14.94
N ALA A 76 -5.82 5.69 15.03
CA ALA A 76 -5.96 7.11 15.35
C ALA A 76 -6.62 7.91 14.22
N ILE A 77 -6.42 7.51 12.96
CA ILE A 77 -7.12 8.05 11.78
C ILE A 77 -8.62 7.77 11.85
N GLY A 78 -9.01 6.57 12.29
CA GLY A 78 -10.43 6.26 12.50
C GLY A 78 -10.84 4.80 12.41
N ALA A 79 -9.94 3.87 12.07
CA ALA A 79 -10.24 2.44 12.05
C ALA A 79 -10.80 1.95 13.40
N ASP A 80 -11.70 0.97 13.39
CA ASP A 80 -12.39 0.45 14.58
C ASP A 80 -11.52 -0.50 15.38
N ALA A 81 -10.82 -1.40 14.68
CA ALA A 81 -9.96 -2.42 15.26
C ALA A 81 -8.74 -2.66 14.37
N ALA A 82 -7.69 -3.23 14.95
CA ALA A 82 -6.47 -3.62 14.25
C ALA A 82 -6.15 -5.10 14.47
N ILE A 83 -5.58 -5.73 13.45
CA ILE A 83 -5.05 -7.09 13.51
C ILE A 83 -3.58 -7.02 13.09
N ARG A 84 -2.70 -7.63 13.90
CA ARG A 84 -1.30 -7.85 13.52
C ARG A 84 -1.05 -9.34 13.39
N VAL A 85 -0.73 -9.80 12.19
CA VAL A 85 -0.22 -11.16 12.00
C VAL A 85 1.26 -11.16 12.35
N ASN A 86 1.64 -11.93 13.37
CA ASN A 86 2.98 -11.93 13.94
C ASN A 86 3.97 -12.74 13.09
N ALA A 87 4.24 -12.27 11.88
CA ALA A 87 5.19 -12.87 10.95
C ALA A 87 6.00 -11.81 10.18
N PRO A 88 7.24 -12.10 9.79
CA PRO A 88 8.04 -11.20 8.97
C PRO A 88 7.50 -11.13 7.53
N ALA A 89 7.31 -9.92 7.02
CA ALA A 89 6.83 -9.66 5.65
C ALA A 89 7.99 -9.71 4.64
N THR A 90 8.51 -10.90 4.37
CA THR A 90 9.69 -11.12 3.50
C THR A 90 9.33 -11.52 2.06
N ASP A 91 8.14 -12.07 1.85
CA ASP A 91 7.71 -12.63 0.57
C ASP A 91 6.24 -12.28 0.33
N GLY A 92 5.94 -11.79 -0.88
CA GLY A 92 4.60 -11.32 -1.24
C GLY A 92 3.54 -12.41 -1.17
N PHE A 93 3.88 -13.65 -1.53
CA PHE A 93 2.96 -14.78 -1.49
C PHE A 93 2.66 -15.22 -0.05
N SER A 94 3.69 -15.31 0.80
CA SER A 94 3.55 -15.52 2.24
C SER A 94 2.62 -14.48 2.87
N VAL A 95 2.86 -13.19 2.61
CA VAL A 95 2.02 -12.09 3.10
C VAL A 95 0.58 -12.22 2.60
N ALA A 96 0.37 -12.51 1.31
CA ALA A 96 -0.96 -12.69 0.75
C ALA A 96 -1.71 -13.88 1.39
N LYS A 97 -1.02 -14.99 1.71
CA LYS A 97 -1.61 -16.13 2.43
C LYS A 97 -2.04 -15.76 3.84
N GLN A 98 -1.20 -15.05 4.60
CA GLN A 98 -1.55 -14.56 5.93
C GLN A 98 -2.79 -13.65 5.88
N LEU A 99 -2.81 -12.69 4.96
CA LEU A 99 -3.94 -11.77 4.79
C LEU A 99 -5.21 -12.49 4.32
N ALA A 100 -5.09 -13.44 3.38
CA ALA A 100 -6.22 -14.23 2.91
C ALA A 100 -6.84 -15.07 4.05
N ASN A 101 -6.05 -15.57 5.00
CA ASN A 101 -6.58 -16.25 6.17
C ASN A 101 -7.46 -15.31 7.03
N VAL A 102 -6.94 -14.11 7.33
CA VAL A 102 -7.70 -13.07 8.05
C VAL A 102 -8.99 -12.70 7.32
N VAL A 103 -8.94 -12.59 5.99
CA VAL A 103 -10.14 -12.30 5.17
C VAL A 103 -11.20 -13.40 5.32
N LYS A 104 -10.79 -14.67 5.22
CA LYS A 104 -11.70 -15.83 5.30
C LYS A 104 -12.33 -15.98 6.68
N GLU A 105 -11.53 -15.93 7.74
CA GLU A 105 -12.02 -16.05 9.12
C GLU A 105 -12.89 -14.86 9.53
N GLY A 106 -12.55 -13.67 9.03
CA GLY A 106 -13.24 -12.45 9.38
C GLY A 106 -14.52 -12.18 8.57
N GLY A 107 -14.76 -12.88 7.46
CA GLY A 107 -15.96 -12.67 6.63
C GLY A 107 -16.11 -11.22 6.15
N TYR A 108 -15.05 -10.65 5.58
CA TYR A 108 -15.04 -9.27 5.10
C TYR A 108 -15.70 -9.12 3.73
N ASP A 109 -16.52 -8.08 3.56
CA ASP A 109 -17.21 -7.78 2.31
C ASP A 109 -16.29 -7.08 1.30
N LEU A 110 -15.44 -6.18 1.80
CA LEU A 110 -14.52 -5.38 1.01
C LEU A 110 -13.13 -5.42 1.63
N VAL A 111 -12.13 -5.77 0.82
CA VAL A 111 -10.72 -5.69 1.18
C VAL A 111 -10.07 -4.58 0.37
N ILE A 112 -9.45 -3.64 1.06
CA ILE A 112 -8.75 -2.50 0.46
C ILE A 112 -7.27 -2.67 0.77
N ALA A 113 -6.45 -2.70 -0.26
CA ALA A 113 -4.99 -2.68 -0.12
C ALA A 113 -4.44 -1.66 -1.12
N GLY A 114 -3.27 -1.07 -0.86
CA GLY A 114 -2.58 -0.31 -1.91
C GLY A 114 -2.21 -1.22 -3.08
N ARG A 115 -2.17 -0.65 -4.29
CA ARG A 115 -1.72 -1.32 -5.52
C ARG A 115 -0.36 -1.99 -5.28
N GLU A 116 0.56 -1.25 -4.68
CA GLU A 116 1.91 -1.70 -4.33
C GLU A 116 2.40 -0.98 -3.08
N SER A 117 3.38 -1.61 -2.41
CA SER A 117 4.15 -1.00 -1.34
C SER A 117 5.42 -0.37 -1.89
N ILE A 118 5.82 0.79 -1.36
CA ILE A 118 6.96 1.55 -1.89
C ILE A 118 8.34 0.94 -1.57
N ASP A 119 8.40 -0.05 -0.67
CA ASP A 119 9.62 -0.76 -0.29
C ASP A 119 9.99 -1.90 -1.25
N TYR A 120 9.01 -2.69 -1.68
CA TYR A 120 9.21 -3.82 -2.60
C TYR A 120 8.72 -3.57 -4.02
N ASN A 121 7.82 -2.61 -4.20
CA ASN A 121 7.20 -2.28 -5.49
C ASN A 121 6.59 -3.49 -6.23
N GLY A 122 6.05 -4.45 -5.46
CA GLY A 122 5.71 -5.78 -5.98
C GLY A 122 4.38 -5.89 -6.72
N GLY A 123 3.42 -4.99 -6.50
CA GLY A 123 2.16 -4.93 -7.25
C GLY A 123 1.24 -6.17 -7.20
N MET A 124 1.53 -7.15 -6.34
CA MET A 124 0.97 -8.52 -6.47
C MET A 124 0.04 -8.96 -5.33
N VAL A 125 0.27 -8.47 -4.11
CA VAL A 125 -0.41 -8.96 -2.90
C VAL A 125 -1.94 -8.83 -2.98
N PRO A 126 -2.54 -7.71 -3.42
CA PRO A 126 -3.99 -7.60 -3.52
C PRO A 126 -4.62 -8.62 -4.48
N GLY A 127 -3.98 -8.86 -5.62
CA GLY A 127 -4.44 -9.85 -6.60
C GLY A 127 -4.32 -11.29 -6.07
N MET A 128 -3.24 -11.59 -5.35
CA MET A 128 -3.07 -12.89 -4.70
C MET A 128 -4.12 -13.12 -3.60
N ILE A 129 -4.43 -12.11 -2.79
CA ILE A 129 -5.51 -12.21 -1.79
C ILE A 129 -6.83 -12.56 -2.48
N ALA A 130 -7.19 -11.85 -3.55
CA ALA A 130 -8.42 -12.09 -4.28
C ALA A 130 -8.50 -13.51 -4.85
N GLY A 131 -7.41 -14.00 -5.46
CA GLY A 131 -7.33 -15.37 -5.96
C GLY A 131 -7.45 -16.42 -4.85
N LEU A 132 -6.81 -16.20 -3.71
CA LEU A 132 -6.83 -17.12 -2.56
C LEU A 132 -8.20 -17.14 -1.85
N THR A 133 -8.95 -16.05 -1.89
CA THR A 133 -10.27 -15.91 -1.24
C THR A 133 -11.44 -16.10 -2.22
N ASN A 134 -11.16 -16.28 -3.52
CA ASN A 134 -12.15 -16.34 -4.59
C ASN A 134 -13.07 -15.11 -4.62
N ALA A 135 -12.52 -13.94 -4.32
CA ALA A 135 -13.21 -12.65 -4.35
C ALA A 135 -13.00 -11.95 -5.71
N ASN A 136 -13.91 -11.05 -6.05
CA ASN A 136 -13.73 -10.18 -7.21
C ASN A 136 -12.50 -9.28 -7.00
N PHE A 137 -11.81 -8.89 -8.07
CA PHE A 137 -10.60 -8.06 -7.99
C PHE A 137 -10.62 -6.88 -8.96
N ILE A 138 -10.31 -5.70 -8.45
CA ILE A 138 -10.11 -4.49 -9.26
C ILE A 138 -8.79 -3.83 -8.85
N ASN A 139 -7.81 -3.85 -9.75
CA ASN A 139 -6.54 -3.15 -9.55
C ASN A 139 -6.60 -1.69 -10.02
N ASN A 140 -5.63 -0.87 -9.60
CA ASN A 140 -5.48 0.55 -9.96
C ASN A 140 -6.76 1.37 -9.75
N CYS A 141 -7.48 1.07 -8.67
CA CYS A 141 -8.77 1.66 -8.38
C CYS A 141 -8.60 3.11 -7.94
N ILE A 142 -9.20 4.03 -8.69
CA ILE A 142 -9.19 5.48 -8.47
C ILE A 142 -10.58 6.04 -8.16
N LYS A 143 -11.63 5.22 -8.22
CA LYS A 143 -12.97 5.57 -7.70
C LYS A 143 -13.70 4.27 -7.36
N LEU A 144 -14.46 4.25 -6.28
CA LEU A 144 -15.26 3.08 -5.90
C LEU A 144 -16.54 3.51 -5.21
N ASP A 145 -17.69 3.26 -5.81
CA ASP A 145 -19.01 3.46 -5.20
C ASP A 145 -19.69 2.10 -5.00
N ILE A 146 -20.34 1.94 -3.84
CA ILE A 146 -20.98 0.68 -3.44
C ILE A 146 -22.43 0.97 -3.04
N GLU A 147 -23.34 0.22 -3.64
CA GLU A 147 -24.78 0.25 -3.39
C GLU A 147 -25.30 -1.16 -3.13
N GLY A 148 -25.64 -1.46 -1.88
CA GLY A 148 -25.99 -2.82 -1.47
C GLY A 148 -24.81 -3.78 -1.66
N THR A 149 -24.98 -4.77 -2.54
CA THR A 149 -23.94 -5.74 -2.91
C THR A 149 -23.23 -5.40 -4.21
N SER A 150 -23.68 -4.37 -4.94
CA SER A 150 -23.12 -3.95 -6.21
C SER A 150 -22.03 -2.90 -6.01
N ALA A 151 -20.93 -3.02 -6.73
CA ALA A 151 -19.81 -2.11 -6.70
C ALA A 151 -19.53 -1.59 -8.11
N THR A 152 -19.40 -0.26 -8.25
CA THR A 152 -18.95 0.39 -9.49
C THR A 152 -17.64 1.09 -9.19
N ALA A 153 -16.59 0.71 -9.93
CA ALA A 153 -15.27 1.27 -9.75
C ALA A 153 -14.73 1.86 -11.05
N THR A 154 -13.93 2.91 -10.93
CA THR A 154 -13.10 3.39 -12.04
C THR A 154 -11.66 3.03 -11.75
N ARG A 155 -10.99 2.40 -12.71
CA ARG A 155 -9.56 2.08 -12.64
C ARG A 155 -8.78 2.80 -13.72
N GLU A 156 -7.50 3.03 -13.46
CA GLU A 156 -6.57 3.56 -14.43
C GLU A 156 -5.95 2.43 -15.28
N ILE A 157 -5.92 2.65 -16.59
CA ILE A 157 -5.33 1.76 -17.59
C ILE A 157 -4.45 2.59 -18.51
N ASP A 158 -3.61 1.91 -19.30
CA ASP A 158 -2.84 2.58 -20.34
C ASP A 158 -3.79 3.27 -21.32
N GLY A 159 -3.60 4.57 -21.53
CA GLY A 159 -4.44 5.39 -22.40
C GLY A 159 -5.70 5.98 -21.75
N GLY A 160 -5.95 5.78 -20.44
CA GLY A 160 -6.99 6.51 -19.73
C GLY A 160 -7.60 5.79 -18.54
N LYS A 161 -8.94 5.82 -18.47
CA LYS A 161 -9.71 5.30 -17.34
C LYS A 161 -10.81 4.37 -17.84
N GLU A 162 -11.03 3.29 -17.11
CA GLU A 162 -12.09 2.32 -17.39
C GLU A 162 -13.02 2.25 -16.18
N THR A 163 -14.33 2.24 -16.44
CA THR A 163 -15.34 2.02 -15.40
C THR A 163 -15.88 0.60 -15.51
N VAL A 164 -15.82 -0.13 -14.41
CA VAL A 164 -16.26 -1.53 -14.30
C VAL A 164 -17.27 -1.68 -13.17
N SER A 165 -18.19 -2.62 -13.32
CA SER A 165 -19.16 -2.98 -12.28
C SER A 165 -18.98 -4.44 -11.88
N THR A 166 -19.09 -4.72 -10.58
CA THR A 166 -18.95 -6.05 -9.99
C THR A 166 -19.79 -6.15 -8.71
N SER A 167 -19.61 -7.21 -7.93
CA SER A 167 -20.31 -7.44 -6.66
C SER A 167 -19.34 -7.75 -5.52
N LEU A 168 -19.83 -7.65 -4.29
CA LEU A 168 -19.12 -8.10 -3.08
C LEU A 168 -19.19 -9.64 -2.99
N PRO A 169 -18.15 -10.35 -2.47
CA PRO A 169 -16.94 -9.79 -1.88
C PRO A 169 -15.95 -9.28 -2.93
N LEU A 170 -15.30 -8.16 -2.62
CA LEU A 170 -14.40 -7.44 -3.52
C LEU A 170 -13.06 -7.14 -2.84
N VAL A 171 -11.96 -7.36 -3.56
CA VAL A 171 -10.63 -6.85 -3.23
C VAL A 171 -10.28 -5.74 -4.21
N ILE A 172 -9.76 -4.63 -3.70
CA ILE A 172 -9.25 -3.55 -4.55
C ILE A 172 -7.78 -3.27 -4.26
N GLY A 173 -7.02 -2.96 -5.33
CA GLY A 173 -5.73 -2.30 -5.25
C GLY A 173 -5.92 -0.80 -5.46
N THR A 174 -5.79 0.00 -4.39
CA THR A 174 -5.96 1.46 -4.45
C THR A 174 -4.68 2.16 -4.82
N GLN A 175 -4.81 3.30 -5.49
CA GLN A 175 -3.71 4.20 -5.76
C GLN A 175 -4.17 5.64 -5.55
N LYS A 176 -3.25 6.59 -5.74
CA LYS A 176 -3.56 8.02 -5.77
C LYS A 176 -4.75 8.29 -6.71
N GLY A 177 -5.74 9.03 -6.20
CA GLY A 177 -6.95 9.40 -6.93
C GLY A 177 -8.25 8.77 -6.40
N ILE A 178 -8.19 7.68 -5.62
CA ILE A 178 -9.38 7.08 -4.96
C ILE A 178 -10.10 8.06 -4.01
N VAL A 179 -9.32 8.97 -3.45
CA VAL A 179 -9.73 10.18 -2.73
C VAL A 179 -8.74 11.29 -3.09
N GLU A 180 -9.14 12.55 -2.90
CA GLU A 180 -8.24 13.69 -3.09
C GLU A 180 -7.15 13.72 -2.01
N GLU A 181 -5.98 14.26 -2.33
CA GLU A 181 -4.86 14.35 -1.37
C GLU A 181 -5.20 15.22 -0.16
N SER A 182 -6.01 16.27 -0.36
CA SER A 182 -6.50 17.13 0.72
C SER A 182 -7.40 16.40 1.72
N ASP A 183 -7.97 15.26 1.32
CA ASP A 183 -8.87 14.46 2.16
C ASP A 183 -8.12 13.44 3.01
N LEU A 184 -6.81 13.27 2.78
CA LEU A 184 -5.97 12.42 3.60
C LEU A 184 -6.01 12.88 5.06
N ARG A 185 -6.34 11.93 5.94
CA ARG A 185 -6.65 12.24 7.33
C ARG A 185 -5.41 12.20 8.19
N ILE A 186 -5.14 13.33 8.83
CA ILE A 186 -4.15 13.42 9.89
C ILE A 186 -4.84 13.13 11.23
N PRO A 187 -4.32 12.21 12.07
CA PRO A 187 -4.85 11.99 13.41
C PRO A 187 -4.85 13.26 14.24
N ASN A 188 -5.97 13.56 14.90
CA ASN A 188 -6.02 14.59 15.93
C ASN A 188 -5.67 14.03 17.31
N MET A 189 -5.41 14.90 18.29
CA MET A 189 -5.03 14.49 19.66
C MET A 189 -6.03 13.53 20.29
N ARG A 190 -7.34 13.76 20.08
CA ARG A 190 -8.39 12.87 20.59
C ARG A 190 -8.30 11.48 19.96
N GLY A 191 -8.08 11.41 18.64
CA GLY A 191 -7.91 10.17 17.90
C GLY A 191 -6.70 9.38 18.40
N ILE A 192 -5.57 10.05 18.64
CA ILE A 192 -4.35 9.44 19.17
C ILE A 192 -4.59 8.83 20.56
N MET A 193 -5.30 9.54 21.45
CA MET A 193 -5.63 9.04 22.78
C MET A 193 -6.56 7.82 22.72
N MET A 194 -7.62 7.89 21.89
CA MET A 194 -8.58 6.80 21.74
C MET A 194 -7.95 5.57 21.06
N ALA A 195 -6.99 5.75 20.15
CA ALA A 195 -6.33 4.65 19.45
C ALA A 195 -5.61 3.67 20.38
N ARG A 196 -5.17 4.12 21.57
CA ARG A 196 -4.57 3.26 22.60
C ARG A 196 -5.58 2.31 23.24
N GLN A 197 -6.85 2.71 23.29
CA GLN A 197 -7.95 1.93 23.87
C GLN A 197 -8.61 1.02 22.84
N LYS A 198 -8.45 1.31 21.55
CA LYS A 198 -9.03 0.48 20.48
C LYS A 198 -8.37 -0.91 20.43
N PRO A 199 -9.12 -1.95 20.03
CA PRO A 199 -8.62 -3.32 19.98
C PRO A 199 -7.47 -3.43 18.96
N LEU A 200 -6.36 -4.02 19.40
CA LEU A 200 -5.29 -4.49 18.53
C LEU A 200 -5.08 -5.96 18.90
N THR A 201 -5.51 -6.86 18.02
CA THR A 201 -5.37 -8.30 18.20
C THR A 201 -4.11 -8.76 17.49
N VAL A 202 -3.22 -9.42 18.21
CA VAL A 202 -2.08 -10.12 17.61
C VAL A 202 -2.51 -11.56 17.36
N VAL A 203 -2.31 -12.04 16.13
CA VAL A 203 -2.60 -13.41 15.74
C VAL A 203 -1.33 -14.10 15.28
N ASP A 204 -1.23 -15.39 15.55
CA ASP A 204 -0.15 -16.22 15.07
C ASP A 204 -0.28 -16.46 13.55
N PRO A 205 0.84 -16.58 12.83
CA PRO A 205 0.81 -16.86 11.41
C PRO A 205 0.33 -18.28 11.13
N VAL A 206 -0.29 -18.46 9.96
CA VAL A 206 -0.59 -19.78 9.42
C VAL A 206 0.57 -20.33 8.61
N ASP A 207 0.61 -21.65 8.44
CA ASP A 207 1.64 -22.31 7.62
C ASP A 207 1.62 -21.78 6.18
N THR A 208 2.79 -21.34 5.72
CA THR A 208 3.00 -20.87 4.36
C THR A 208 4.40 -21.20 3.89
N ASN A 209 4.53 -21.37 2.58
CA ASN A 209 5.83 -21.46 1.92
C ASN A 209 6.32 -20.04 1.62
N THR A 210 7.64 -19.88 1.64
CA THR A 210 8.33 -18.70 1.09
C THR A 210 8.70 -19.03 -0.35
N GLU A 211 8.17 -18.27 -1.32
CA GLU A 211 8.42 -18.53 -2.74
C GLU A 211 9.62 -17.74 -3.28
N THR A 212 9.93 -16.59 -2.67
CA THR A 212 11.04 -15.73 -3.07
C THR A 212 11.91 -15.30 -1.91
N THR A 213 13.18 -14.99 -2.18
CA THR A 213 14.11 -14.47 -1.17
C THR A 213 15.10 -13.50 -1.81
N SER A 214 15.38 -12.40 -1.11
CA SER A 214 16.39 -11.42 -1.53
C SER A 214 17.78 -11.90 -1.11
N VAL A 215 18.66 -12.13 -2.09
CA VAL A 215 20.03 -12.62 -1.83
C VAL A 215 21.00 -11.46 -1.57
N LYS A 216 20.86 -10.37 -2.31
CA LYS A 216 21.75 -9.21 -2.26
C LYS A 216 21.05 -7.96 -2.80
N PHE A 217 21.38 -6.82 -2.24
CA PHE A 217 20.93 -5.50 -2.64
C PHE A 217 22.09 -4.72 -3.24
N GLU A 218 21.80 -3.85 -4.20
CA GLU A 218 22.81 -2.97 -4.80
C GLU A 218 22.20 -1.59 -5.00
N LYS A 219 22.98 -0.54 -4.74
CA LYS A 219 22.55 0.83 -5.03
C LYS A 219 22.62 1.06 -6.54
N PRO A 220 21.69 1.84 -7.12
CA PRO A 220 21.80 2.24 -8.50
C PRO A 220 23.12 2.97 -8.74
N ALA A 221 23.65 2.85 -9.95
CA ALA A 221 24.87 3.55 -10.33
C ALA A 221 24.72 5.06 -10.06
N PRO A 222 25.74 5.73 -9.50
CA PRO A 222 25.69 7.16 -9.29
C PRO A 222 25.48 7.86 -10.64
N LYS A 223 24.71 8.95 -10.64
CA LYS A 223 24.52 9.77 -11.84
C LYS A 223 25.88 10.23 -12.36
N GLY A 224 26.09 10.12 -13.67
CA GLY A 224 27.28 10.62 -14.34
C GLY A 224 27.36 12.14 -14.36
N ALA A 225 28.46 12.68 -14.88
CA ALA A 225 28.59 14.11 -15.11
C ALA A 225 27.50 14.60 -16.08
N VAL A 226 26.93 15.76 -15.81
CA VAL A 226 25.95 16.42 -16.70
C VAL A 226 26.65 17.45 -17.57
N LYS A 227 26.27 17.53 -18.84
CA LYS A 227 26.65 18.65 -19.71
C LYS A 227 25.63 19.77 -19.52
N LEU A 228 26.10 20.94 -19.11
CA LEU A 228 25.26 22.14 -19.01
C LEU A 228 25.30 22.87 -20.35
N VAL A 229 24.13 23.13 -20.92
CA VAL A 229 23.99 23.95 -22.14
C VAL A 229 23.49 25.33 -21.73
N SER A 230 24.05 26.38 -22.35
CA SER A 230 23.61 27.76 -22.09
C SER A 230 22.16 27.96 -22.49
N ALA A 231 21.41 28.76 -21.73
CA ALA A 231 20.03 29.11 -22.04
C ALA A 231 19.89 29.83 -23.41
N ASP A 232 20.95 30.50 -23.86
CA ASP A 232 20.98 31.22 -25.15
C ASP A 232 21.32 30.31 -26.34
N ASN A 233 21.66 29.03 -26.12
CA ASN A 233 22.08 28.09 -27.17
C ASN A 233 21.15 26.88 -27.27
N LEU A 234 19.91 27.14 -27.66
CA LEU A 234 18.89 26.08 -27.82
C LEU A 234 19.29 25.08 -28.92
N ASP A 235 19.95 25.54 -29.98
CA ASP A 235 20.35 24.69 -31.12
C ASP A 235 21.36 23.63 -30.69
N GLU A 236 22.33 23.97 -29.82
CA GLU A 236 23.25 22.98 -29.24
C GLU A 236 22.50 21.96 -28.38
N LEU A 237 21.48 22.37 -27.62
CA LEU A 237 20.69 21.42 -26.84
C LEU A 237 19.96 20.43 -27.76
N ILE A 238 19.35 20.92 -28.84
CA ILE A 238 18.65 20.06 -29.81
C ILE A 238 19.63 19.10 -30.48
N ASP A 239 20.79 19.58 -30.91
CA ASP A 239 21.84 18.76 -31.53
C ASP A 239 22.30 17.63 -30.61
N LEU A 240 22.59 17.95 -29.33
CA LEU A 240 22.99 16.95 -28.34
C LEU A 240 21.88 15.93 -28.07
N LEU A 241 20.62 16.37 -28.00
CA LEU A 241 19.50 15.46 -27.75
C LEU A 241 19.21 14.54 -28.95
N HIS A 242 19.35 15.03 -30.18
CA HIS A 242 19.07 14.27 -31.40
C HIS A 242 20.23 13.36 -31.80
N ASN A 243 21.46 13.89 -31.82
CA ASN A 243 22.62 13.18 -32.38
C ASN A 243 23.40 12.38 -31.33
N GLU A 244 23.55 12.90 -30.11
CA GLU A 244 24.33 12.24 -29.05
C GLU A 244 23.43 11.34 -28.17
N ALA A 245 22.40 11.91 -27.54
CA ALA A 245 21.53 11.19 -26.62
C ALA A 245 20.46 10.35 -27.34
N LYS A 246 20.06 10.73 -28.56
CA LYS A 246 19.05 10.06 -29.40
C LYS A 246 17.71 9.84 -28.69
N VAL A 247 17.25 10.85 -27.96
CA VAL A 247 16.00 10.82 -27.19
C VAL A 247 14.87 11.60 -27.86
N ILE A 248 15.17 12.31 -28.95
CA ILE A 248 14.22 13.02 -29.82
C ILE A 248 14.55 12.77 -31.29
#